data_AF-A0A9X6TWY4-F1
#
_entry.id   AF-A0A9X6TWY4-F1
#
_cell.length_a   1.000
_cell.length_b   1.000
_cell.length_c   1.000
_cell.angle_alpha   90.00
_cell.angle_beta   90.00
_cell.angle_gamma   90.00
#
_symmetry.space_group_name_H-M   'P 1'
#
loop_
_entity.id
_entity.type
_entity.pdbx_description
1 polymer ?
#
loop_
_entity_poly.entity_id
_entity_poly.type
_entity_poly.pdbx_seq_one_letter_code
_entity_poly.pdbx_strand_id
1 'polypeptide(L)'
;MPKKILILGTFLIAASLLGCTDIEHKDTLNKIEAPEKEPVDVKEKVALKHMTVEEYLKNYNKIKSTVSTQGIEILPFNLELEKQSNTYRFYYPKEVDKSDQDMKWVSVMLGESGKIINGIMYTGYADIPTIKAMIQATNITWTNELDQLIGSIGNEDFSKTLEIEKVKLSVKGNSKNIKVMIDSIKLDPPQSL
;
A
#
# COMPACT_ATOMS: atom_id res chain seq x y z
N MET A 1 -20.36 52.55 18.96
CA MET A 1 -20.77 51.47 18.04
C MET A 1 -20.38 50.11 18.61
N PRO A 2 -21.33 49.31 19.11
CA PRO A 2 -21.18 47.87 19.23
C PRO A 2 -22.14 47.11 18.29
N LYS A 3 -21.64 45.99 17.76
CA LYS A 3 -22.22 45.17 16.70
C LYS A 3 -23.47 44.39 17.13
N LYS A 4 -24.34 44.15 16.14
CA LYS A 4 -25.58 43.38 16.20
C LYS A 4 -25.35 41.86 16.22
N ILE A 5 -26.35 41.20 16.77
CA ILE A 5 -26.67 39.77 16.97
C ILE A 5 -26.60 38.91 15.69
N LEU A 6 -26.27 37.60 15.81
CA LEU A 6 -27.07 36.53 15.21
C LEU A 6 -26.84 35.14 15.85
N ILE A 7 -27.98 34.45 16.04
CA ILE A 7 -28.29 33.14 16.61
C ILE A 7 -28.22 32.05 15.53
N LEU A 8 -27.87 30.79 15.87
CA LEU A 8 -28.46 29.53 15.36
C LEU A 8 -27.57 28.35 15.84
N GLY A 9 -28.03 27.20 16.30
CA GLY A 9 -29.36 26.62 16.40
C GLY A 9 -29.17 25.12 16.63
N THR A 10 -29.58 24.64 17.80
CA THR A 10 -29.59 23.24 18.22
C THR A 10 -30.67 22.48 17.44
N PHE A 11 -30.39 21.29 16.93
CA PHE A 11 -31.42 20.34 16.49
C PHE A 11 -31.21 18.99 17.17
N LEU A 12 -32.03 18.75 18.20
CA LEU A 12 -32.44 17.42 18.64
C LEU A 12 -33.52 16.91 17.68
N ILE A 13 -33.46 15.64 17.28
CA ILE A 13 -34.65 14.91 16.83
C ILE A 13 -34.81 13.69 17.72
N ALA A 14 -35.91 13.69 18.46
CA ALA A 14 -36.37 12.67 19.38
C ALA A 14 -37.11 11.54 18.65
N ALA A 15 -37.18 10.40 19.35
CA ALA A 15 -37.78 9.14 18.94
C ALA A 15 -39.30 9.19 18.69
N SER A 16 -39.79 8.18 17.96
CA SER A 16 -41.17 7.71 18.09
C SER A 16 -41.21 6.19 18.08
N LEU A 17 -41.34 5.62 19.29
CA LEU A 17 -41.86 4.28 19.58
C LEU A 17 -43.38 4.40 19.74
N LEU A 18 -44.15 3.63 18.96
CA LEU A 18 -45.57 3.29 19.11
C LEU A 18 -45.76 2.02 18.26
N GLY A 19 -46.36 0.91 18.65
CA GLY A 19 -47.02 0.46 19.88
C GLY A 19 -47.44 -1.01 19.66
N CYS A 20 -47.55 -1.79 20.74
CA CYS A 20 -47.92 -3.20 20.73
C CYS A 20 -49.43 -3.41 20.50
N THR A 21 -49.80 -4.51 19.82
CA THR A 21 -51.01 -5.29 20.11
C THR A 21 -50.74 -6.77 19.82
N ASP A 22 -50.81 -7.60 20.86
CA ASP A 22 -50.86 -9.08 20.82
C ASP A 22 -52.26 -9.58 20.40
N ILE A 23 -52.35 -10.55 19.48
CA ILE A 23 -53.41 -11.59 19.43
C ILE A 23 -52.84 -12.90 18.82
N GLU A 24 -52.80 -13.93 19.68
CA GLU A 24 -52.83 -15.41 19.55
C GLU A 24 -52.54 -16.22 18.25
N HIS A 25 -51.61 -17.17 18.41
CA HIS A 25 -51.61 -18.60 18.03
C HIS A 25 -52.04 -19.07 16.61
N LYS A 26 -51.09 -19.64 15.84
CA LYS A 26 -50.97 -21.10 15.54
C LYS A 26 -49.84 -21.41 14.54
N ASP A 27 -49.26 -22.59 14.72
CA ASP A 27 -48.20 -23.23 13.91
C ASP A 27 -48.35 -23.06 12.40
N THR A 28 -47.28 -22.60 11.73
CA THR A 28 -46.79 -23.26 10.51
C THR A 28 -45.32 -22.94 10.27
N LEU A 29 -44.52 -24.00 10.22
CA LEU A 29 -43.14 -24.06 9.77
C LEU A 29 -42.99 -23.38 8.40
N ASN A 30 -42.34 -22.21 8.35
CA ASN A 30 -41.79 -21.66 7.11
C ASN A 30 -40.32 -21.32 7.34
N LYS A 31 -39.47 -22.17 6.77
CA LYS A 31 -38.04 -21.97 6.56
C LYS A 31 -37.85 -20.63 5.83
N ILE A 32 -37.47 -19.59 6.55
CA ILE A 32 -36.98 -18.36 5.95
C ILE A 32 -35.56 -18.68 5.47
N GLU A 33 -35.43 -19.05 4.20
CA GLU A 33 -34.16 -19.04 3.50
C GLU A 33 -33.67 -17.59 3.49
N ALA A 34 -32.65 -17.32 4.30
CA ALA A 34 -31.89 -16.08 4.17
C ALA A 34 -31.36 -16.00 2.73
N PRO A 35 -31.45 -14.84 2.05
CA PRO A 35 -30.86 -14.71 0.74
C PRO A 35 -29.36 -14.95 0.87
N GLU A 36 -28.90 -16.01 0.22
CA GLU A 36 -27.50 -16.35 0.04
C GLU A 36 -26.82 -15.10 -0.52
N LYS A 37 -26.02 -14.44 0.32
CA LYS A 37 -25.14 -13.38 -0.15
C LYS A 37 -24.21 -14.06 -1.15
N GLU A 38 -24.36 -13.72 -2.43
CA GLU A 38 -23.32 -14.00 -3.42
C GLU A 38 -21.98 -13.61 -2.80
N PRO A 39 -20.98 -14.51 -2.79
CA PRO A 39 -19.66 -14.14 -2.33
C PRO A 39 -19.21 -12.97 -3.20
N VAL A 40 -19.03 -11.81 -2.58
CA VAL A 40 -18.28 -10.71 -3.16
C VAL A 40 -17.01 -11.35 -3.71
N ASP A 41 -16.83 -11.30 -5.03
CA ASP A 41 -15.67 -11.81 -5.73
C ASP A 41 -14.44 -11.08 -5.16
N VAL A 42 -13.86 -11.65 -4.10
CA VAL A 42 -12.64 -11.16 -3.48
C VAL A 42 -11.57 -11.48 -4.49
N LYS A 43 -11.33 -10.55 -5.43
CA LYS A 43 -10.20 -10.61 -6.34
C LYS A 43 -8.98 -11.05 -5.56
N GLU A 44 -8.50 -12.25 -5.88
CA GLU A 44 -7.37 -12.86 -5.22
C GLU A 44 -6.20 -11.89 -5.30
N LYS A 45 -5.57 -11.61 -4.15
CA LYS A 45 -4.41 -10.70 -4.10
C LYS A 45 -3.29 -11.34 -4.91
N VAL A 46 -2.86 -10.66 -5.97
CA VAL A 46 -1.69 -11.07 -6.74
C VAL A 46 -0.47 -10.89 -5.85
N ALA A 47 0.14 -12.01 -5.44
CA ALA A 47 1.41 -12.00 -4.72
C ALA A 47 2.49 -11.34 -5.59
N LEU A 48 3.46 -10.67 -4.97
CA LEU A 48 4.54 -9.97 -5.69
C LEU A 48 5.20 -10.83 -6.79
N LYS A 49 5.43 -12.12 -6.52
CA LYS A 49 6.03 -13.09 -7.46
C LYS A 49 5.22 -13.29 -8.75
N HIS A 50 3.97 -12.86 -8.81
CA HIS A 50 3.11 -12.93 -10.00
C HIS A 50 2.76 -11.54 -10.55
N MET A 51 3.16 -10.48 -9.86
CA MET A 51 2.83 -9.12 -10.23
C MET A 51 3.63 -8.68 -11.45
N THR A 52 2.89 -8.21 -12.46
CA THR A 52 3.50 -7.59 -13.65
C THR A 52 3.89 -6.15 -13.38
N VAL A 53 4.81 -5.62 -14.20
CA VAL A 53 5.17 -4.20 -14.11
C VAL A 53 3.97 -3.28 -14.38
N GLU A 54 3.14 -3.63 -15.36
CA GLU A 54 1.94 -2.86 -15.70
C GLU A 54 0.95 -2.82 -14.54
N GLU A 55 0.74 -3.96 -13.88
CA GLU A 55 -0.13 -4.05 -12.70
C GLU A 55 0.41 -3.22 -11.53
N TYR A 56 1.71 -3.32 -11.25
CA TYR A 56 2.34 -2.53 -10.19
C TYR A 56 2.21 -1.02 -10.43
N LEU A 57 2.50 -0.56 -11.65
CA LEU A 57 2.37 0.85 -12.03
C LEU A 57 0.91 1.32 -11.95
N LYS A 58 -0.05 0.48 -12.34
CA LYS A 58 -1.48 0.76 -12.19
C LYS A 58 -1.86 0.94 -10.72
N ASN A 59 -1.40 0.05 -9.84
CA ASN A 59 -1.65 0.13 -8.40
C ASN A 59 -1.02 1.39 -7.80
N TYR A 60 0.23 1.67 -8.16
CA TYR A 60 0.95 2.85 -7.70
C TYR A 60 0.26 4.15 -8.14
N ASN A 61 -0.17 4.25 -9.40
CA ASN A 61 -0.86 5.45 -9.90
C ASN A 61 -2.24 5.66 -9.26
N LYS A 62 -2.93 4.57 -8.88
CA LYS A 62 -4.17 4.65 -8.09
C LYS A 62 -3.89 5.21 -6.70
N ILE A 63 -2.83 4.73 -6.02
CA ILE A 63 -2.40 5.24 -4.72
C ILE A 63 -2.01 6.72 -4.84
N LYS A 64 -1.19 7.06 -5.84
CA LYS A 64 -0.77 8.44 -6.14
C LYS A 64 -1.98 9.38 -6.22
N SER A 65 -2.96 9.03 -7.05
CA SER A 65 -4.18 9.83 -7.22
C SER A 65 -4.95 10.01 -5.90
N THR A 66 -4.92 9.01 -5.03
CA THR A 66 -5.62 9.02 -3.73
C THR A 66 -4.89 9.87 -2.70
N VAL A 67 -3.56 9.80 -2.63
CA VAL A 67 -2.78 10.60 -1.67
C VAL A 67 -2.63 12.05 -2.14
N SER A 68 -2.65 12.30 -3.46
CA SER A 68 -2.66 13.67 -4.01
C SER A 68 -3.91 14.46 -3.64
N THR A 69 -5.08 13.82 -3.49
CA THR A 69 -6.28 14.52 -3.00
C THR A 69 -6.16 14.96 -1.53
N GLN A 70 -5.20 14.39 -0.81
CA GLN A 70 -4.84 14.73 0.57
C GLN A 70 -3.67 15.73 0.64
N GLY A 71 -3.20 16.24 -0.51
CA GLY A 71 -2.06 17.15 -0.59
C GLY A 71 -0.70 16.47 -0.38
N ILE A 72 -0.64 15.13 -0.47
CA ILE A 72 0.60 14.36 -0.32
C ILE A 72 1.19 14.09 -1.70
N GLU A 73 2.44 14.50 -1.90
CA GLU A 73 3.21 14.22 -3.10
C GLU A 73 4.07 12.96 -2.92
N ILE A 74 4.14 12.13 -3.96
CA ILE A 74 4.99 10.95 -4.04
C ILE A 74 5.69 10.90 -5.41
N LEU A 75 6.81 10.19 -5.49
CA LEU A 75 7.62 10.12 -6.71
C LEU A 75 6.81 9.65 -7.95
N PRO A 76 7.05 10.22 -9.14
CA PRO A 76 6.39 9.78 -10.37
C PRO A 76 7.07 8.53 -10.96
N PHE A 77 6.59 7.33 -10.63
CA PHE A 77 7.14 6.09 -11.17
C PHE A 77 6.81 5.88 -12.66
N ASN A 78 7.84 5.64 -13.47
CA ASN A 78 7.79 5.25 -14.88
C ASN A 78 8.87 4.19 -15.16
N LEU A 79 8.55 3.12 -15.89
CA LEU A 79 9.54 2.09 -16.21
C LEU A 79 10.49 2.54 -17.33
N GLU A 80 11.78 2.60 -17.04
CA GLU A 80 12.85 2.87 -18.00
C GLU A 80 14.01 1.88 -17.83
N LEU A 81 14.63 1.45 -18.94
CA LEU A 81 15.82 0.60 -18.90
C LEU A 81 17.08 1.44 -18.69
N GLU A 82 17.88 1.13 -17.68
CA GLU A 82 19.22 1.67 -17.55
C GLU A 82 20.23 0.85 -18.35
N LYS A 83 20.70 1.42 -19.47
CA LYS A 83 21.65 0.76 -20.37
C LYS A 83 23.02 0.43 -19.74
N GLN A 84 23.45 1.18 -18.71
CA GLN A 84 24.77 0.99 -18.10
C GLN A 84 24.83 -0.18 -17.11
N SER A 85 23.73 -0.44 -16.41
CA SER A 85 23.66 -1.46 -15.35
C SER A 85 22.79 -2.66 -15.74
N ASN A 86 22.08 -2.60 -16.87
CA ASN A 86 21.05 -3.54 -17.28
C ASN A 86 19.95 -3.76 -16.21
N THR A 87 19.76 -2.77 -15.33
CA THR A 87 18.65 -2.75 -14.37
C THR A 87 17.50 -1.91 -14.91
N TYR A 88 16.27 -2.28 -14.53
CA TYR A 88 15.10 -1.47 -14.82
C TYR A 88 14.89 -0.45 -13.69
N ARG A 89 14.41 0.73 -14.04
CA ARG A 89 14.21 1.85 -13.12
C ARG A 89 12.77 2.30 -13.17
N PHE A 90 12.15 2.48 -12.01
CA PHE A 90 10.88 3.18 -11.91
C PHE A 90 11.04 4.68 -11.69
N TYR A 91 12.11 5.09 -11.02
CA TYR A 91 12.36 6.51 -10.84
C TYR A 91 13.86 6.78 -10.78
N TYR A 92 14.28 7.74 -11.58
CA TYR A 92 15.61 8.30 -11.57
C TYR A 92 15.52 9.73 -12.06
N PRO A 93 15.94 10.73 -11.27
CA PRO A 93 15.94 12.10 -11.76
C PRO A 93 16.98 12.20 -12.89
N LYS A 94 16.50 12.47 -14.12
CA LYS A 94 17.36 12.52 -15.33
C LYS A 94 18.36 13.67 -15.31
N GLU A 95 18.12 14.68 -14.49
CA GLU A 95 18.85 15.96 -14.49
C GLU A 95 19.70 16.20 -13.23
N VAL A 96 19.88 15.18 -12.38
CA VAL A 96 20.62 15.35 -11.12
C VAL A 96 22.02 14.77 -11.23
N ASP A 97 23.01 15.54 -10.78
CA ASP A 97 24.39 15.09 -10.64
C ASP A 97 24.41 13.85 -9.73
N LYS A 98 25.06 12.76 -10.18
CA LYS A 98 25.20 11.52 -9.39
C LYS A 98 25.91 11.74 -8.05
N SER A 99 26.59 12.88 -7.88
CA SER A 99 27.21 13.30 -6.63
C SER A 99 26.24 13.91 -5.61
N ASP A 100 25.00 14.17 -6.00
CA ASP A 100 23.98 14.76 -5.14
C ASP A 100 23.53 13.77 -4.06
N GLN A 101 23.77 14.14 -2.80
CA GLN A 101 23.39 13.35 -1.63
C GLN A 101 21.87 13.33 -1.40
N ASP A 102 21.12 14.22 -2.05
CA ASP A 102 19.66 14.26 -2.00
C ASP A 102 19.02 13.38 -3.08
N MET A 103 19.82 12.65 -3.88
CA MET A 103 19.29 11.82 -4.96
C MET A 103 18.48 10.63 -4.40
N LYS A 104 17.22 10.56 -4.83
CA LYS A 104 16.37 9.39 -4.68
C LYS A 104 16.36 8.59 -5.96
N TRP A 105 16.39 7.27 -5.86
CA TRP A 105 16.08 6.41 -6.99
C TRP A 105 15.29 5.18 -6.57
N VAL A 106 14.51 4.69 -7.52
CA VAL A 106 13.77 3.44 -7.37
C VAL A 106 14.10 2.53 -8.54
N SER A 107 14.74 1.41 -8.23
CA SER A 107 15.06 0.35 -9.19
C SER A 107 14.11 -0.83 -9.03
N VAL A 108 13.80 -1.48 -10.13
CA VAL A 108 13.01 -2.72 -10.16
C VAL A 108 13.84 -3.83 -10.78
N MET A 109 13.85 -4.97 -10.10
CA MET A 109 14.47 -6.20 -10.58
C MET A 109 13.36 -7.03 -11.21
N LEU A 110 13.51 -7.35 -12.50
CA LEU A 110 12.55 -8.19 -13.23
C LEU A 110 12.99 -9.66 -13.19
N GLY A 111 12.03 -10.55 -13.29
CA GLY A 111 12.27 -11.98 -13.52
C GLY A 111 12.86 -12.26 -14.90
N GLU A 112 13.26 -13.52 -15.13
CA GLU A 112 13.89 -13.97 -16.39
C GLU A 112 13.06 -13.64 -17.62
N SER A 113 11.73 -13.66 -17.51
CA SER A 113 10.82 -13.31 -18.60
C SER A 113 10.74 -11.81 -18.90
N GLY A 114 11.30 -10.95 -18.03
CA GLY A 114 11.19 -9.50 -18.11
C GLY A 114 9.78 -8.94 -17.85
N LYS A 115 8.81 -9.78 -17.47
CA LYS A 115 7.39 -9.37 -17.30
C LYS A 115 6.99 -9.18 -15.84
N ILE A 116 7.60 -9.97 -14.96
CA ILE A 116 7.23 -10.09 -13.55
C ILE A 116 8.27 -9.37 -12.69
N ILE A 117 7.83 -8.75 -11.61
CA ILE A 117 8.69 -8.12 -10.61
C ILE A 117 9.26 -9.19 -9.67
N ASN A 118 10.59 -9.26 -9.59
CA ASN A 118 11.29 -10.06 -8.59
C ASN A 118 11.60 -9.25 -7.32
N GLY A 119 11.84 -7.96 -7.48
CA GLY A 119 11.99 -7.07 -6.34
C GLY A 119 12.03 -5.59 -6.69
N ILE A 120 11.90 -4.75 -5.68
CA ILE A 120 11.86 -3.29 -5.80
C ILE A 120 12.79 -2.72 -4.72
N MET A 121 13.63 -1.75 -5.10
CA MET A 121 14.55 -1.10 -4.17
C MET A 121 14.41 0.42 -4.29
N TYR A 122 14.17 1.05 -3.14
CA TYR A 122 14.30 2.49 -2.92
C TYR A 122 15.67 2.80 -2.30
N THR A 123 16.30 3.88 -2.74
CA THR A 123 17.50 4.43 -2.08
C THR A 123 17.47 5.96 -2.13
N GLY A 124 17.92 6.61 -1.05
CA GLY A 124 18.02 8.05 -0.91
C GLY A 124 17.63 8.52 0.49
N TYR A 125 17.30 9.80 0.65
CA TYR A 125 16.69 10.29 1.89
C TYR A 125 15.30 9.67 2.14
N ALA A 126 14.86 9.61 3.38
CA ALA A 126 13.58 8.99 3.72
C ALA A 126 12.39 9.84 3.26
N ASP A 127 11.68 9.33 2.25
CA ASP A 127 10.38 9.82 1.81
C ASP A 127 9.33 8.80 2.20
N ILE A 128 8.81 8.97 3.41
CA ILE A 128 7.87 8.04 4.03
C ILE A 128 6.61 7.87 3.16
N PRO A 129 5.97 8.94 2.63
CA PRO A 129 4.86 8.78 1.69
C PRO A 129 5.18 7.90 0.48
N THR A 130 6.31 8.15 -0.19
CA THR A 130 6.73 7.35 -1.35
C THR A 130 7.01 5.90 -0.96
N ILE A 131 7.72 5.66 0.14
CA ILE A 131 8.04 4.32 0.64
C ILE A 131 6.75 3.54 0.96
N LYS A 132 5.78 4.18 1.64
CA LYS A 132 4.46 3.57 1.92
C LYS A 132 3.74 3.21 0.62
N ALA A 133 3.67 4.13 -0.34
CA ALA A 133 3.01 3.89 -1.62
C ALA A 133 3.70 2.78 -2.45
N MET A 134 5.04 2.72 -2.42
CA MET A 134 5.83 1.67 -3.06
C MET A 134 5.48 0.29 -2.50
N ILE A 135 5.40 0.16 -1.17
CA ILE A 135 5.03 -1.11 -0.52
C ILE A 135 3.57 -1.47 -0.80
N GLN A 136 2.65 -0.51 -0.65
CA GLN A 136 1.21 -0.75 -0.89
C GLN A 136 0.90 -1.15 -2.33
N ALA A 137 1.66 -0.66 -3.31
CA ALA A 137 1.48 -1.02 -4.72
C ALA A 137 1.75 -2.52 -5.01
N THR A 138 2.41 -3.23 -4.09
CA THR A 138 2.64 -4.68 -4.15
C THR A 138 1.48 -5.53 -3.64
N ASN A 139 0.36 -4.92 -3.23
CA ASN A 139 -0.81 -5.57 -2.61
C ASN A 139 -0.56 -6.25 -1.25
N ILE A 140 0.64 -6.10 -0.67
CA ILE A 140 0.93 -6.59 0.69
C ILE A 140 -0.04 -5.98 1.69
N THR A 141 -0.61 -6.80 2.57
CA THR A 141 -1.47 -6.31 3.66
C THR A 141 -0.69 -5.36 4.56
N TRP A 142 -1.23 -4.16 4.76
CA TRP A 142 -0.65 -3.21 5.70
C TRP A 142 -0.90 -3.66 7.15
N THR A 143 0.14 -4.04 7.86
CA THR A 143 0.07 -4.50 9.26
C THR A 143 0.60 -3.43 10.22
N ASN A 144 0.26 -3.54 11.51
CA ASN A 144 0.82 -2.67 12.54
C ASN A 144 2.35 -2.79 12.65
N GLU A 145 2.89 -4.00 12.45
CA GLU A 145 4.33 -4.23 12.45
C GLU A 145 5.03 -3.51 11.29
N LEU A 146 4.40 -3.53 10.10
CA LEU A 146 4.88 -2.79 8.95
C LEU A 146 4.81 -1.27 9.18
N ASP A 147 3.72 -0.79 9.76
CA ASP A 147 3.59 0.64 10.09
C ASP A 147 4.65 1.10 11.10
N GLN A 148 4.91 0.29 12.14
CA GLN A 148 5.97 0.54 13.11
C GLN A 148 7.36 0.51 12.48
N LEU A 149 7.64 -0.44 11.58
CA LEU A 149 8.93 -0.52 10.88
C LEU A 149 9.21 0.74 10.04
N ILE A 150 8.20 1.21 9.29
CA ILE A 150 8.36 2.40 8.45
C ILE A 150 8.35 3.66 9.32
N GLY A 151 7.54 3.70 10.38
CA GLY A 151 7.50 4.80 11.33
C GLY A 151 8.76 4.93 12.19
N SER A 152 9.53 3.86 12.36
CA SER A 152 10.81 3.88 13.09
C SER A 152 11.99 4.43 12.28
N ILE A 153 11.78 4.82 11.03
CA ILE A 153 12.83 5.46 10.23
C ILE A 153 13.16 6.82 10.84
N GLY A 154 14.23 6.85 11.63
CA GLY A 154 14.74 8.02 12.33
C GLY A 154 16.17 8.37 11.90
N ASN A 155 16.85 9.17 12.72
CA ASN A 155 18.20 9.64 12.43
C ASN A 155 19.30 8.60 12.74
N GLU A 156 18.98 7.58 13.53
CA GLU A 156 19.91 6.52 13.88
C GLU A 156 19.91 5.43 12.80
N ASP A 157 21.09 4.85 12.57
CA ASP A 157 21.22 3.71 11.68
C ASP A 157 20.52 2.49 12.26
N PHE A 158 19.65 1.88 11.47
CA PHE A 158 19.04 0.60 11.81
C PHE A 158 19.03 -0.35 10.62
N SER A 159 18.80 -1.63 10.92
CA SER A 159 18.62 -2.67 9.92
C SER A 159 17.58 -3.64 10.43
N LYS A 160 16.44 -3.72 9.75
CA LYS A 160 15.37 -4.65 10.11
C LYS A 160 14.79 -5.28 8.86
N THR A 161 14.44 -6.56 8.99
CA THR A 161 13.85 -7.38 7.94
C THR A 161 12.56 -7.97 8.47
N LEU A 162 11.51 -7.94 7.64
CA LEU A 162 10.25 -8.62 7.89
C LEU A 162 9.95 -9.55 6.73
N GLU A 163 9.40 -10.71 7.04
CA GLU A 163 8.84 -11.63 6.04
C GLU A 163 7.31 -11.59 6.15
N ILE A 164 6.65 -11.08 5.11
CA ILE A 164 5.20 -10.87 5.06
C ILE A 164 4.71 -11.39 3.72
N GLU A 165 3.70 -12.26 3.72
CA GLU A 165 3.04 -12.73 2.48
C GLU A 165 4.02 -13.27 1.40
N LYS A 166 5.04 -14.04 1.83
CA LYS A 166 6.11 -14.60 0.97
C LYS A 166 7.01 -13.54 0.30
N VAL A 167 7.05 -12.36 0.87
CA VAL A 167 7.95 -11.26 0.50
C VAL A 167 8.86 -10.94 1.66
N LYS A 168 10.11 -10.65 1.35
CA LYS A 168 11.09 -10.13 2.30
C LYS A 168 11.18 -8.61 2.15
N LEU A 169 10.72 -7.88 3.16
CA LEU A 169 10.91 -6.43 3.25
C LEU A 169 12.11 -6.14 4.14
N SER A 170 13.15 -5.54 3.58
CA SER A 170 14.35 -5.13 4.31
C SER A 170 14.47 -3.61 4.32
N VAL A 171 14.71 -3.03 5.48
CA VAL A 171 14.93 -1.59 5.67
C VAL A 171 16.27 -1.41 6.38
N LYS A 172 17.18 -0.65 5.77
CA LYS A 172 18.54 -0.43 6.28
C LYS A 172 18.98 1.02 6.09
N GLY A 173 19.60 1.59 7.13
CA GLY A 173 20.16 2.94 7.14
C GLY A 173 19.39 3.86 8.07
N ASN A 174 19.29 5.14 7.70
CA ASN A 174 18.64 6.19 8.49
C ASN A 174 17.89 7.17 7.59
N SER A 175 17.28 8.20 8.17
CA SER A 175 16.47 9.22 7.48
C SER A 175 17.20 9.97 6.35
N LYS A 176 18.55 10.05 6.39
CA LYS A 176 19.37 10.72 5.37
C LYS A 176 19.79 9.78 4.25
N ASN A 177 19.97 8.50 4.55
CA ASN A 177 20.36 7.49 3.58
C ASN A 177 19.72 6.15 3.96
N ILE A 178 18.55 5.90 3.40
CA ILE A 178 17.79 4.68 3.62
C ILE A 178 17.79 3.81 2.36
N LYS A 179 17.90 2.51 2.56
CA LYS A 179 17.59 1.49 1.56
C LYS A 179 16.38 0.70 2.02
N VAL A 180 15.33 0.69 1.20
CA VAL A 180 14.14 -0.15 1.40
C VAL A 180 14.07 -1.12 0.24
N MET A 181 14.01 -2.41 0.54
CA MET A 181 14.03 -3.48 -0.46
C MET A 181 12.85 -4.43 -0.23
N ILE A 182 12.12 -4.71 -1.29
CA ILE A 182 11.00 -5.64 -1.32
C ILE A 182 11.38 -6.76 -2.28
N ASP A 183 11.69 -7.95 -1.77
CA ASP A 183 12.10 -9.08 -2.59
C ASP A 183 11.09 -10.23 -2.51
N SER A 184 10.76 -10.82 -3.65
CA SER A 184 10.04 -12.09 -3.66
C SER A 184 10.90 -13.19 -3.04
N ILE A 185 10.37 -13.92 -2.04
CA ILE A 185 11.08 -15.07 -1.50
C ILE A 185 11.10 -16.15 -2.57
N LYS A 186 12.31 -16.58 -2.99
CA LYS A 186 12.47 -17.80 -3.78
C LYS A 186 12.08 -18.96 -2.87
N LEU A 187 10.91 -19.54 -3.11
CA LEU A 187 10.57 -20.84 -2.53
C LEU A 187 11.60 -21.85 -3.06
N ASP A 188 12.26 -22.56 -2.16
CA ASP A 188 13.15 -23.66 -2.55
C ASP A 188 12.38 -24.62 -3.46
N PRO A 189 13.02 -25.19 -4.51
CA PRO A 189 12.40 -26.26 -5.27
C PRO A 189 12.02 -27.38 -4.29
N PRO A 190 10.86 -28.06 -4.50
CA PRO A 190 10.46 -29.15 -3.63
C PRO A 190 11.62 -30.14 -3.52
N GLN A 191 12.02 -30.46 -2.29
CA GLN A 191 12.97 -31.54 -2.08
C GLN A 191 12.36 -32.79 -2.71
N SER A 192 13.08 -33.39 -3.66
CA SER A 192 12.69 -34.64 -4.28
C SER A 192 12.40 -35.67 -3.20
N LEU A 193 11.17 -36.20 -3.21
CA LEU A 193 10.69 -37.28 -2.34
C LEU A 193 11.49 -38.57 -2.58
#